data_AF-A0A947XQX0-F1
#
_entry.id   AF-A0A947XQX0-F1
#
_cell.length_a   1.000
_cell.length_b   1.000
_cell.length_c   1.000
_cell.angle_alpha   90.00
_cell.angle_beta   90.00
_cell.angle_gamma   90.00
#
_symmetry.space_group_name_H-M   'P 1'
#
loop_
_entity.id
_entity.type
_entity.pdbx_description
1 polymer ?
#
loop_
_entity_poly.entity_id
_entity_poly.type
_entity_poly.pdbx_seq_one_letter_code
_entity_poly.pdbx_strand_id
1 'polypeptide(L)'
;MMIKTIAEAAEHLSAYLLIDEIPDGDSSPEFRVSMLRNFQIKPLVAKLISLVADGQLTARTSTGTSCTSEVEPTESTLIDVAEAKAALDADAPFGKLFEDDRAALPGADSPISLSERIENSESVWPTNAEFAEYVSNGAFINWPYWVGKMPILTPQQAARLMAGLDPDIFESLDAQPNRNDATQRCTHAKYIERLAIAEQITNLPPSEWLQWADKREFEVHDAFRDAVLLFDGTGGQAKAAVQIYSWPGIAAEQEKARRNAGRYQIGEAAEQLELHAGERADTMIDKLSKAAFEGNLPVHLPGEKARHAYPQNGMVRSNVSTLPGGISYFAGTDWRQHVRDFYEEAYWDDLNAWLAENEPRIDWKFPAPPRSVDSERKDDVPGPTDSKTQAPALAVLVHSIHERRDILDPALDKAIGIAGSHDTAAVFLALRSLALEEEQPFTGSLEKDALCYTDSNNNPKLLSKDALSKRLKRRGTKRH
;
A
#
# COMPACT_ATOMS: atom_id res chain seq x y z
N MET A 1 31.59 -18.31 16.31
CA MET A 1 31.84 -16.93 15.85
C MET A 1 30.98 -16.74 14.63
N MET A 2 29.88 -16.01 14.76
CA MET A 2 28.98 -15.75 13.64
C MET A 2 29.28 -14.33 13.19
N ILE A 3 30.03 -14.21 12.10
CA ILE A 3 30.43 -12.91 11.56
C ILE A 3 29.40 -12.48 10.54
N LYS A 4 28.86 -11.29 10.72
CA LYS A 4 27.81 -10.70 9.88
C LYS A 4 28.11 -9.24 9.65
N THR A 5 27.55 -8.67 8.59
CA THR A 5 27.52 -7.20 8.45
C THR A 5 26.73 -6.58 9.60
N ILE A 6 26.96 -5.31 9.93
CA ILE A 6 26.19 -4.60 10.96
C ILE A 6 24.68 -4.68 10.66
N ALA A 7 24.25 -4.53 9.41
CA ALA A 7 22.85 -4.67 9.02
C ALA A 7 22.28 -6.06 9.32
N GLU A 8 22.98 -7.12 8.92
CA GLU A 8 22.56 -8.50 9.16
C GLU A 8 22.64 -8.90 10.63
N ALA A 9 23.58 -8.32 11.39
CA ALA A 9 23.71 -8.51 12.82
C ALA A 9 22.55 -7.83 13.56
N ALA A 10 22.16 -6.62 13.15
CA ALA A 10 20.98 -5.93 13.68
C ALA A 10 19.70 -6.73 13.41
N GLU A 11 19.52 -7.24 12.19
CA GLU A 11 18.41 -8.15 11.87
C GLU A 11 18.40 -9.38 12.80
N HIS A 12 19.55 -10.02 12.95
CA HIS A 12 19.67 -11.22 13.77
C HIS A 12 19.38 -10.93 15.24
N LEU A 13 19.90 -9.84 15.79
CA LEU A 13 19.72 -9.48 17.20
C LEU A 13 18.30 -9.00 17.50
N SER A 14 17.64 -8.32 16.55
CA SER A 14 16.23 -7.91 16.68
C SER A 14 15.29 -9.10 16.91
N ALA A 15 15.63 -10.27 16.36
CA ALA A 15 14.86 -11.50 16.58
C ALA A 15 15.03 -12.09 17.99
N TYR A 16 16.17 -11.86 18.65
CA TYR A 16 16.44 -12.37 20.01
C TYR A 16 15.88 -11.46 21.10
N LEU A 17 15.88 -10.14 20.87
CA LEU A 17 15.53 -9.14 21.88
C LEU A 17 14.03 -9.12 22.26
N LEU A 18 13.16 -9.79 21.50
CA LEU A 18 11.70 -9.71 21.69
C LEU A 18 11.01 -11.06 21.92
N ILE A 19 11.76 -12.14 22.09
CA ILE A 19 11.20 -13.46 22.43
C ILE A 19 10.88 -13.58 23.92
N ASP A 20 11.58 -12.84 24.79
CA ASP A 20 11.47 -13.04 26.25
C ASP A 20 10.50 -12.07 26.97
N GLU A 21 9.98 -11.00 26.33
CA GLU A 21 9.22 -9.95 27.02
C GLU A 21 7.78 -9.67 26.53
N ILE A 22 7.29 -10.32 25.48
CA ILE A 22 5.91 -10.08 25.01
C ILE A 22 4.96 -11.08 25.69
N PRO A 23 3.97 -10.63 26.50
CA PRO A 23 2.96 -11.52 27.06
C PRO A 23 2.22 -12.24 25.93
N ASP A 24 1.96 -13.54 26.08
CA ASP A 24 1.27 -14.39 25.11
C ASP A 24 -0.01 -13.73 24.57
N GLY A 25 0.11 -13.02 23.44
CA GLY A 25 -0.98 -12.32 22.76
C GLY A 25 -0.85 -12.46 21.25
N ASP A 26 -1.73 -13.31 20.69
CA ASP A 26 -2.21 -13.60 19.32
C ASP A 26 -1.74 -12.79 18.09
N SER A 27 -0.48 -12.38 18.02
CA SER A 27 0.13 -11.83 16.81
C SER A 27 0.93 -12.89 16.08
N SER A 28 0.69 -13.07 14.77
CA SER A 28 1.37 -14.11 13.98
C SER A 28 2.88 -13.83 13.92
N PRO A 29 3.72 -14.88 13.86
CA PRO A 29 5.17 -14.73 13.73
C PRO A 29 5.59 -13.85 12.55
N GLU A 30 4.86 -13.92 11.43
CA GLU A 30 5.13 -13.12 10.23
C GLU A 30 4.84 -11.63 10.44
N PHE A 31 3.77 -11.29 11.16
CA PHE A 31 3.44 -9.91 11.52
C PHE A 31 4.49 -9.31 12.46
N ARG A 32 4.96 -10.10 13.43
CA ARG A 32 6.03 -9.70 14.36
C ARG A 32 7.35 -9.45 13.62
N VAL A 33 7.73 -10.32 12.69
CA VAL A 33 8.93 -10.14 11.85
C VAL A 33 8.83 -8.93 10.93
N SER A 34 7.64 -8.63 10.39
CA SER A 34 7.43 -7.44 9.56
C SER A 34 7.49 -6.13 10.35
N MET A 35 6.97 -6.11 11.58
CA MET A 35 7.13 -4.97 12.50
C MET A 35 8.60 -4.77 12.88
N LEU A 36 9.28 -5.85 13.25
CA LEU A 36 10.70 -5.85 13.62
C LEU A 36 11.59 -5.27 12.52
N ARG A 37 11.33 -5.66 11.26
CA ARG A 37 12.11 -5.18 10.11
C ARG A 37 12.03 -3.67 9.89
N ASN A 38 10.88 -3.07 10.19
CA ASN A 38 10.64 -1.66 9.87
C ASN A 38 10.92 -0.72 11.05
N PHE A 39 10.67 -1.15 12.29
CA PHE A 39 10.65 -0.24 13.45
C PHE A 39 11.94 -0.20 14.29
N GLN A 40 12.76 -1.26 14.31
CA GLN A 40 13.90 -1.34 15.24
C GLN A 40 15.27 -1.60 14.62
N ILE A 41 15.32 -2.02 13.35
CA ILE A 41 16.61 -2.29 12.70
C ILE A 41 17.43 -1.01 12.57
N LYS A 42 16.83 0.13 12.15
CA LYS A 42 17.58 1.37 11.92
C LYS A 42 18.24 1.93 13.19
N PRO A 43 17.53 2.08 14.34
CA PRO A 43 18.18 2.49 15.59
C PRO A 43 19.27 1.51 16.04
N LEU A 44 19.04 0.20 15.88
CA LEU A 44 20.00 -0.83 16.26
C LEU A 44 21.26 -0.80 15.36
N VAL A 45 21.10 -0.58 14.06
CA VAL A 45 22.21 -0.38 13.11
C VAL A 45 23.03 0.85 13.49
N ALA A 46 22.38 1.98 13.76
CA ALA A 46 23.06 3.21 14.18
C ALA A 46 23.86 3.00 15.47
N LYS A 47 23.27 2.30 16.45
CA LYS A 47 23.95 1.97 17.71
C LYS A 47 25.14 1.03 17.50
N LEU A 48 25.00 0.00 16.68
CA LEU A 48 26.11 -0.91 16.37
C LEU A 48 27.25 -0.19 15.63
N ILE A 49 26.94 0.76 14.74
CA ILE A 49 27.94 1.62 14.09
C ILE A 49 28.68 2.45 15.15
N SER A 50 27.97 3.08 16.09
CA SER A 50 28.61 3.89 17.14
C SER A 50 29.51 3.04 18.04
N LEU A 51 29.06 1.85 18.44
CA LEU A 51 29.84 0.91 19.26
C LEU A 51 31.14 0.47 18.57
N VAL A 52 31.12 0.29 17.24
CA VAL A 52 32.33 0.01 16.47
C VAL A 52 33.23 1.25 16.39
N ALA A 53 32.66 2.44 16.18
CA ALA A 53 33.42 3.69 16.12
C ALA A 53 34.13 4.03 17.43
N ASP A 54 33.47 3.75 18.56
CA ASP A 54 34.01 3.96 19.91
C ASP A 54 35.02 2.87 20.34
N GLY A 55 35.27 1.86 19.48
CA GLY A 55 36.17 0.75 19.76
C GLY A 55 35.63 -0.26 20.78
N GLN A 56 34.33 -0.19 21.10
CA GLN A 56 33.64 -1.14 21.97
C GLN A 56 33.27 -2.44 21.25
N LEU A 57 33.15 -2.40 19.92
CA LEU A 57 33.01 -3.57 19.06
C LEU A 57 34.16 -3.67 18.06
N THR A 58 34.72 -4.87 17.95
CA THR A 58 35.84 -5.14 17.04
C THR A 58 35.34 -5.39 15.62
N ALA A 59 35.70 -4.51 14.67
CA ALA A 59 35.51 -4.78 13.25
C ALA A 59 36.34 -6.01 12.81
N ARG A 60 35.72 -6.88 12.01
CA ARG A 60 36.29 -8.15 11.52
C ARG A 60 36.43 -8.14 10.01
N THR A 61 37.30 -9.00 9.51
CA THR A 61 37.29 -9.45 8.11
C THR A 61 36.35 -10.64 7.93
N SER A 62 36.07 -11.03 6.68
CA SER A 62 35.34 -12.27 6.37
C SER A 62 36.00 -13.54 6.92
N THR A 63 37.31 -13.50 7.20
CA THR A 63 38.07 -14.59 7.85
C THR A 63 38.09 -14.50 9.37
N GLY A 64 37.43 -13.50 9.97
CA GLY A 64 37.34 -13.31 11.43
C GLY A 64 38.54 -12.66 12.09
N THR A 65 39.52 -12.22 11.31
CA THR A 65 40.67 -11.46 11.80
C THR A 65 40.23 -10.05 12.17
N SER A 66 40.62 -9.57 13.36
CA SER A 66 40.38 -8.19 13.80
C SER A 66 41.06 -7.20 12.85
N CYS A 67 40.38 -6.10 12.57
CA CYS A 67 40.90 -4.99 11.77
C CYS A 67 40.85 -3.69 12.57
N THR A 68 42.00 -3.06 12.76
CA THR A 68 42.11 -1.66 13.16
C THR A 68 42.10 -0.81 11.89
N SER A 69 40.92 -0.67 11.31
CA SER A 69 40.71 0.17 10.13
C SER A 69 40.48 1.62 10.57
N GLU A 70 41.21 2.59 9.99
CA GLU A 70 40.92 4.02 10.15
C GLU A 70 39.64 4.47 9.42
N VAL A 71 39.01 3.58 8.64
CA VAL A 71 37.77 3.88 7.90
C VAL A 71 36.57 3.85 8.84
N GLU A 72 35.72 4.87 8.77
CA GLU A 72 34.47 4.96 9.52
C GLU A 72 33.59 3.71 9.29
N PRO A 73 33.02 3.12 10.35
CA PRO A 73 32.17 1.95 10.22
C PRO A 73 30.89 2.28 9.45
N THR A 74 30.44 1.35 8.61
CA THR A 74 29.21 1.45 7.82
C THR A 74 28.34 0.21 8.04
N GLU A 75 27.14 0.19 7.49
CA GLU A 75 26.24 -0.97 7.58
C GLU A 75 26.86 -2.28 7.06
N SER A 76 27.85 -2.17 6.17
CA SER A 76 28.58 -3.31 5.59
C SER A 76 29.79 -3.77 6.40
N THR A 77 30.16 -3.05 7.47
CA THR A 77 31.24 -3.46 8.38
C THR A 77 30.89 -4.79 9.02
N LEU A 78 31.83 -5.75 9.01
CA LEU A 78 31.61 -7.06 9.61
C LEU A 78 31.92 -7.05 11.10
N ILE A 79 31.03 -7.62 11.91
CA ILE A 79 31.17 -7.76 13.36
C ILE A 79 30.81 -9.19 13.78
N ASP A 80 31.28 -9.62 14.96
CA ASP A 80 30.80 -10.86 15.56
C ASP A 80 29.49 -10.60 16.32
N VAL A 81 28.47 -11.40 16.02
CA VAL A 81 27.11 -11.23 16.57
C VAL A 81 27.08 -11.47 18.10
N ALA A 82 27.91 -12.36 18.63
CA ALA A 82 27.95 -12.62 20.07
C ALA A 82 28.66 -11.48 20.82
N GLU A 83 29.72 -10.92 20.23
CA GLU A 83 30.39 -9.71 20.71
C GLU A 83 29.41 -8.52 20.70
N ALA A 84 28.67 -8.34 19.60
CA ALA A 84 27.62 -7.33 19.45
C ALA A 84 26.54 -7.46 20.54
N LYS A 85 26.02 -8.67 20.76
CA LYS A 85 25.05 -8.93 21.82
C LYS A 85 25.61 -8.56 23.21
N ALA A 86 26.82 -9.00 23.51
CA ALA A 86 27.45 -8.74 24.81
C ALA A 86 27.69 -7.24 25.05
N ALA A 87 28.07 -6.49 24.01
CA ALA A 87 28.25 -5.04 24.11
C ALA A 87 26.90 -4.33 24.34
N LEU A 88 25.84 -4.73 23.63
CA LEU A 88 24.49 -4.18 23.84
C LEU A 88 23.93 -4.52 25.23
N ASP A 89 24.20 -5.71 25.75
CA ASP A 89 23.79 -6.13 27.11
C ASP A 89 24.56 -5.36 28.21
N ALA A 90 25.79 -4.91 27.92
CA ALA A 90 26.65 -4.19 28.86
C ALA A 90 26.36 -2.68 28.93
N ASP A 91 25.86 -2.08 27.84
CA ASP A 91 25.58 -0.64 27.71
C ASP A 91 24.24 -0.21 28.38
N ALA A 92 23.92 -0.82 29.53
CA ALA A 92 22.63 -0.85 30.25
C ALA A 92 21.63 -1.89 29.67
N PRO A 93 20.62 -2.37 30.44
CA PRO A 93 19.62 -3.26 29.85
C PRO A 93 18.93 -2.52 28.73
N PHE A 94 19.08 -3.04 27.51
CA PHE A 94 18.66 -2.43 26.25
C PHE A 94 17.20 -1.91 26.25
N GLY A 95 16.35 -2.41 27.17
CA GLY A 95 15.02 -1.86 27.46
C GLY A 95 14.98 -0.37 27.82
N LYS A 96 16.07 0.21 28.36
CA LYS A 96 16.15 1.65 28.66
C LYS A 96 16.60 2.53 27.50
N LEU A 97 17.20 1.94 26.46
CA LEU A 97 17.69 2.69 25.28
C LEU A 97 16.56 3.42 24.56
N PHE A 98 15.31 2.97 24.72
CA PHE A 98 14.12 3.59 24.15
C PHE A 98 13.35 4.48 25.16
N GLU A 99 13.72 4.46 26.44
CA GLU A 99 13.09 5.27 27.49
C GLU A 99 13.83 6.60 27.71
N ASP A 100 15.16 6.61 27.60
CA ASP A 100 16.01 7.75 28.00
C ASP A 100 16.07 8.90 26.95
N ASP A 101 15.76 8.65 25.67
CA ASP A 101 15.65 9.71 24.63
C ASP A 101 14.47 10.68 24.86
N ARG A 102 13.60 10.39 25.84
CA ARG A 102 12.48 11.25 26.23
C ARG A 102 12.78 12.21 27.38
N ALA A 103 13.91 12.06 28.08
CA ALA A 103 14.07 12.62 29.42
C ALA A 103 15.24 13.61 29.63
N ALA A 104 16.01 14.00 28.61
CA ALA A 104 17.19 14.84 28.81
C ALA A 104 17.21 16.15 28.01
N LEU A 105 16.76 17.26 28.61
CA LEU A 105 17.30 18.61 28.34
C LEU A 105 17.31 19.50 29.60
N PRO A 106 18.49 19.99 30.04
CA PRO A 106 18.59 21.13 30.96
C PRO A 106 18.88 22.43 30.18
N GLY A 107 18.20 23.52 30.55
CA GLY A 107 18.13 24.77 29.77
C GLY A 107 19.33 25.72 29.82
N ALA A 108 19.30 26.71 28.92
CA ALA A 108 19.95 28.02 29.06
C ALA A 108 19.35 29.06 28.08
N ASP A 109 19.34 30.32 28.53
CA ASP A 109 18.75 31.52 27.93
C ASP A 109 19.33 31.95 26.55
N SER A 110 18.44 32.49 25.70
CA SER A 110 18.53 33.36 24.47
C SER A 110 19.87 33.93 23.95
N PRO A 111 20.00 34.43 22.68
CA PRO A 111 19.07 34.38 21.52
C PRO A 111 19.71 33.99 20.15
N ILE A 112 18.89 33.36 19.29
CA ILE A 112 18.99 33.21 17.81
C ILE A 112 20.32 32.65 17.26
N SER A 113 20.36 31.34 17.01
CA SER A 113 21.42 30.71 16.19
C SER A 113 20.97 29.37 15.63
N LEU A 114 20.74 29.30 14.30
CA LEU A 114 20.72 28.12 13.41
C LEU A 114 19.96 26.83 13.78
N SER A 115 19.54 26.61 15.02
CA SER A 115 18.73 25.47 15.50
C SER A 115 17.28 25.54 15.00
N GLU A 116 16.77 26.75 14.76
CA GLU A 116 15.40 27.00 14.27
C GLU A 116 15.17 26.54 12.80
N ARG A 117 16.22 26.05 12.12
CA ARG A 117 16.12 25.50 10.75
C ARG A 117 16.21 23.98 10.67
N ILE A 118 16.57 23.28 11.75
CA ILE A 118 16.71 21.81 11.76
C ILE A 118 15.58 21.15 12.58
N GLU A 119 14.94 21.86 13.51
CA GLU A 119 13.81 21.32 14.31
C GLU A 119 12.45 21.23 13.57
N ASN A 120 12.34 21.70 12.33
CA ASN A 120 11.07 21.63 11.57
C ASN A 120 10.96 20.44 10.60
N SER A 121 11.87 19.47 10.66
CA SER A 121 11.74 18.21 9.91
C SER A 121 12.04 16.98 10.76
N GLU A 122 11.59 16.97 12.02
CA GLU A 122 11.43 15.69 12.71
C GLU A 122 10.43 14.86 11.91
N SER A 123 10.95 13.79 11.32
CA SER A 123 10.19 12.68 10.76
C SER A 123 9.34 12.08 11.88
N VAL A 124 8.20 12.70 12.17
CA VAL A 124 7.17 12.14 13.05
C VAL A 124 6.79 10.82 12.41
N TRP A 125 7.05 9.68 13.02
CA TRP A 125 6.61 8.41 12.44
C TRP A 125 5.10 8.28 12.59
N PRO A 126 4.38 7.62 11.66
CA PRO A 126 2.96 7.37 11.84
C PRO A 126 2.74 6.61 13.16
N THR A 127 1.76 7.04 13.93
CA THR A 127 1.31 6.35 15.14
C THR A 127 0.88 4.92 14.79
N ASN A 128 0.87 4.03 15.79
CA ASN A 128 0.41 2.65 15.59
C ASN A 128 -1.02 2.58 15.00
N ALA A 129 -1.89 3.53 15.37
CA ALA A 129 -3.24 3.64 14.83
C ALA A 129 -3.25 3.99 13.34
N GLU A 130 -2.49 5.00 12.93
CA GLU A 130 -2.36 5.42 11.53
C GLU A 130 -1.75 4.29 10.66
N PHE A 131 -0.73 3.60 11.17
CA PHE A 131 -0.15 2.47 10.45
C PHE A 131 -1.17 1.33 10.28
N ALA A 132 -1.89 0.99 11.33
CA ALA A 132 -2.89 -0.06 11.27
C ALA A 132 -4.07 0.30 10.34
N GLU A 133 -4.44 1.59 10.28
CA GLU A 133 -5.35 2.16 9.29
C GLU A 133 -4.86 1.97 7.86
N TYR A 134 -3.63 2.38 7.53
CA TYR A 134 -3.07 2.21 6.20
C TYR A 134 -2.99 0.72 5.81
N VAL A 135 -2.54 -0.14 6.73
CA VAL A 135 -2.48 -1.59 6.50
C VAL A 135 -3.87 -2.13 6.20
N SER A 136 -4.92 -1.71 6.88
CA SER A 136 -6.26 -2.29 6.66
C SER A 136 -6.95 -1.73 5.43
N ASN A 137 -6.79 -0.44 5.17
CA ASN A 137 -7.54 0.28 4.15
C ASN A 137 -6.79 0.40 2.82
N GLY A 138 -5.46 0.38 2.84
CA GLY A 138 -4.61 0.73 1.70
C GLY A 138 -4.45 2.24 1.49
N ALA A 139 -5.07 3.04 2.35
CA ALA A 139 -5.00 4.50 2.40
C ALA A 139 -5.35 4.96 3.82
N PHE A 140 -5.11 6.24 4.12
CA PHE A 140 -5.61 6.85 5.35
C PHE A 140 -7.07 7.28 5.17
N ILE A 141 -7.88 7.06 6.20
CA ILE A 141 -9.24 7.53 6.36
C ILE A 141 -9.20 9.06 6.44
N ASN A 142 -10.04 9.70 5.64
CA ASN A 142 -10.20 11.15 5.68
C ASN A 142 -11.04 11.58 6.89
N TRP A 143 -10.45 11.54 8.09
CA TRP A 143 -11.11 11.94 9.33
C TRP A 143 -11.73 13.34 9.30
N PRO A 144 -11.08 14.38 8.71
CA PRO A 144 -11.71 15.70 8.57
C PRO A 144 -13.01 15.68 7.76
N TYR A 145 -13.13 14.83 6.75
CA TYR A 145 -14.37 14.64 6.01
C TYR A 145 -15.40 13.89 6.85
N TRP A 146 -15.07 12.70 7.35
CA TRP A 146 -16.00 11.81 8.03
C TRP A 146 -16.49 12.33 9.38
N VAL A 147 -15.67 13.09 10.10
CA VAL A 147 -16.04 13.63 11.41
C VAL A 147 -16.35 15.12 11.33
N GLY A 148 -15.58 15.88 10.56
CA GLY A 148 -15.72 17.33 10.47
C GLY A 148 -16.78 17.82 9.49
N LYS A 149 -16.99 17.12 8.36
CA LYS A 149 -17.94 17.53 7.31
C LYS A 149 -19.25 16.74 7.31
N MET A 150 -19.27 15.55 7.91
CA MET A 150 -20.45 14.69 7.98
C MET A 150 -21.15 14.84 9.36
N PRO A 151 -22.21 15.66 9.48
CA PRO A 151 -22.83 15.96 10.77
C PRO A 151 -23.58 14.76 11.36
N ILE A 152 -23.91 13.78 10.53
CA ILE A 152 -24.71 12.60 10.88
C ILE A 152 -24.09 11.39 10.19
N LEU A 153 -23.79 10.36 10.97
CA LEU A 153 -23.29 9.08 10.49
C LEU A 153 -24.36 8.01 10.61
N THR A 154 -24.51 7.20 9.56
CA THR A 154 -25.34 5.99 9.62
C THR A 154 -24.69 4.93 10.52
N PRO A 155 -25.45 3.94 11.02
CA PRO A 155 -24.87 2.82 11.79
C PRO A 155 -23.74 2.10 11.05
N GLN A 156 -23.88 1.96 9.72
CA GLN A 156 -22.88 1.36 8.86
C GLN A 156 -21.56 2.17 8.86
N GLN A 157 -21.67 3.47 8.62
CA GLN A 157 -20.51 4.37 8.55
C GLN A 157 -19.81 4.46 9.91
N ALA A 158 -20.57 4.68 10.98
CA ALA A 158 -20.03 4.80 12.32
C ALA A 158 -19.34 3.50 12.76
N ALA A 159 -19.94 2.32 12.52
CA ALA A 159 -19.33 1.04 12.86
C ALA A 159 -17.99 0.79 12.14
N ARG A 160 -17.88 1.20 10.87
CA ARG A 160 -16.64 1.08 10.09
C ARG A 160 -15.57 2.03 10.61
N LEU A 161 -15.92 3.30 10.80
CA LEU A 161 -15.00 4.33 11.32
C LEU A 161 -14.49 3.96 12.72
N MET A 162 -15.38 3.50 13.62
CA MET A 162 -14.97 3.02 14.95
C MET A 162 -14.05 1.80 14.91
N ALA A 163 -14.14 0.97 13.87
CA ALA A 163 -13.25 -0.17 13.66
C ALA A 163 -11.96 0.18 12.88
N GLY A 164 -11.75 1.45 12.51
CA GLY A 164 -10.62 1.88 11.69
C GLY A 164 -10.71 1.43 10.23
N LEU A 165 -11.92 1.34 9.69
CA LEU A 165 -12.20 1.02 8.29
C LEU A 165 -12.79 2.22 7.55
N ASP A 166 -12.31 2.48 6.34
CA ASP A 166 -12.87 3.52 5.48
C ASP A 166 -14.22 3.07 4.91
N PRO A 167 -15.32 3.80 5.17
CA PRO A 167 -16.64 3.45 4.63
C PRO A 167 -16.72 3.38 3.10
N ASP A 168 -15.91 4.14 2.36
CA ASP A 168 -15.93 4.18 0.90
C ASP A 168 -15.22 2.98 0.27
N ILE A 169 -14.24 2.42 0.99
CA ILE A 169 -13.50 1.22 0.59
C ILE A 169 -14.29 -0.03 1.00
N PHE A 170 -14.84 -0.01 2.22
CA PHE A 170 -15.57 -1.13 2.82
C PHE A 170 -17.09 -0.93 2.75
N GLU A 171 -17.64 -0.62 1.58
CA GLU A 171 -19.09 -0.50 1.38
C GLU A 171 -19.81 -1.77 1.88
N SER A 172 -19.26 -2.94 1.55
CA SER A 172 -19.67 -4.25 2.10
C SER A 172 -18.58 -4.85 2.97
N LEU A 173 -18.93 -5.21 4.22
CA LEU A 173 -18.04 -5.90 5.15
C LEU A 173 -17.84 -7.40 4.82
N ASP A 174 -18.57 -7.92 3.83
CA ASP A 174 -18.40 -9.29 3.31
C ASP A 174 -17.45 -9.33 2.10
N ALA A 175 -17.25 -8.19 1.44
CA ALA A 175 -16.25 -8.07 0.39
C ALA A 175 -14.86 -7.90 1.03
N GLN A 176 -13.83 -8.49 0.42
CA GLN A 176 -12.44 -8.11 0.63
C GLN A 176 -12.06 -7.13 -0.48
N PRO A 177 -12.29 -5.82 -0.30
CA PRO A 177 -12.10 -4.82 -1.36
C PRO A 177 -10.61 -4.61 -1.71
N ASN A 178 -9.69 -4.95 -0.80
CA ASN A 178 -8.27 -4.82 -1.01
C ASN A 178 -7.52 -6.13 -0.69
N ARG A 179 -6.21 -6.17 -0.96
CA ARG A 179 -5.35 -7.34 -0.71
C ARG A 179 -4.95 -7.52 0.76
N ASN A 180 -5.32 -6.57 1.62
CA ASN A 180 -4.87 -6.56 3.00
C ASN A 180 -5.87 -7.32 3.88
N ASP A 181 -5.37 -7.94 4.95
CA ASP A 181 -6.22 -8.72 5.85
C ASP A 181 -6.92 -7.81 6.88
N ALA A 182 -8.07 -7.27 6.49
CA ALA A 182 -8.93 -6.48 7.36
C ALA A 182 -9.97 -7.33 8.14
N THR A 183 -9.82 -8.66 8.19
CA THR A 183 -10.88 -9.59 8.65
C THR A 183 -11.33 -9.33 10.09
N GLN A 184 -10.38 -9.07 11.00
CA GLN A 184 -10.70 -8.78 12.40
C GLN A 184 -11.50 -7.48 12.54
N ARG A 185 -11.08 -6.41 11.87
CA ARG A 185 -11.79 -5.12 11.85
C ARG A 185 -13.16 -5.22 11.20
N CYS A 186 -13.29 -5.97 10.11
CA CYS A 186 -14.59 -6.23 9.49
C CYS A 186 -15.53 -6.99 10.43
N THR A 187 -15.01 -7.95 11.19
CA THR A 187 -15.79 -8.69 12.18
C THR A 187 -16.24 -7.78 13.32
N HIS A 188 -15.35 -6.91 13.79
CA HIS A 188 -15.65 -5.91 14.81
C HIS A 188 -16.73 -4.91 14.31
N ALA A 189 -16.56 -4.35 13.12
CA ALA A 189 -17.53 -3.45 12.51
C ALA A 189 -18.92 -4.12 12.34
N LYS A 190 -18.97 -5.39 11.91
CA LYS A 190 -20.24 -6.14 11.81
C LYS A 190 -20.92 -6.29 13.17
N TYR A 191 -20.14 -6.51 14.23
CA TYR A 191 -20.67 -6.64 15.58
C TYR A 191 -21.28 -5.32 16.07
N ILE A 192 -20.54 -4.21 15.93
CA ILE A 192 -21.01 -2.86 16.29
C ILE A 192 -22.27 -2.51 15.49
N GLU A 193 -22.25 -2.72 14.16
CA GLU A 193 -23.37 -2.40 13.26
C GLU A 193 -24.64 -3.15 13.65
N ARG A 194 -24.54 -4.47 13.90
CA ARG A 194 -25.70 -5.30 14.30
C ARG A 194 -26.28 -4.85 15.63
N LEU A 195 -25.44 -4.47 16.60
CA LEU A 195 -25.91 -4.04 17.91
C LEU A 195 -26.59 -2.68 17.83
N ALA A 196 -26.03 -1.74 17.07
CA ALA A 196 -26.65 -0.46 16.81
C ALA A 196 -28.04 -0.61 16.16
N ILE A 197 -28.17 -1.50 15.16
CA ILE A 197 -29.46 -1.82 14.52
C ILE A 197 -30.44 -2.46 15.52
N ALA A 198 -29.99 -3.39 16.35
CA ALA A 198 -30.83 -4.05 17.35
C ALA A 198 -31.41 -3.06 18.38
N GLU A 199 -30.64 -2.02 18.69
CA GLU A 199 -31.03 -0.93 19.61
C GLU A 199 -31.79 0.20 18.93
N GLN A 200 -32.05 0.08 17.62
CA GLN A 200 -32.71 1.10 16.82
C GLN A 200 -31.97 2.44 16.84
N ILE A 201 -30.66 2.41 17.07
CA ILE A 201 -29.82 3.59 16.96
C ILE A 201 -29.62 3.85 15.49
N THR A 202 -30.07 5.03 15.07
CA THR A 202 -29.98 5.46 13.68
C THR A 202 -29.49 6.89 13.64
N ASN A 203 -28.61 7.19 12.68
CA ASN A 203 -28.24 8.55 12.27
C ASN A 203 -27.87 9.47 13.44
N LEU A 204 -26.76 9.19 14.12
CA LEU A 204 -26.22 10.04 15.19
C LEU A 204 -25.00 10.85 14.71
N PRO A 205 -24.71 12.01 15.33
CA PRO A 205 -23.44 12.69 15.12
C PRO A 205 -22.26 11.83 15.63
N PRO A 206 -21.03 12.07 15.13
CA PRO A 206 -19.84 11.31 15.54
C PRO A 206 -19.60 11.27 17.07
N SER A 207 -19.87 12.36 17.77
CA SER A 207 -19.70 12.45 19.23
C SER A 207 -20.71 11.61 20.02
N GLU A 208 -21.96 11.51 19.57
CA GLU A 208 -22.95 10.63 20.20
C GLU A 208 -22.68 9.15 19.90
N TRP A 209 -22.16 8.83 18.71
CA TRP A 209 -21.67 7.48 18.41
C TRP A 209 -20.53 7.08 19.36
N LEU A 210 -19.58 7.98 19.60
CA LEU A 210 -18.48 7.73 20.53
C LEU A 210 -18.98 7.52 21.96
N GLN A 211 -19.89 8.37 22.45
CA GLN A 211 -20.51 8.21 23.77
C GLN A 211 -21.27 6.89 23.92
N TRP A 212 -22.00 6.48 22.87
CA TRP A 212 -22.69 5.19 22.86
C TRP A 212 -21.71 4.02 22.92
N ALA A 213 -20.62 4.07 22.15
CA ALA A 213 -19.58 3.06 22.14
C ALA A 213 -18.86 2.96 23.50
N ASP A 214 -18.58 4.09 24.14
CA ASP A 214 -17.99 4.15 25.48
C ASP A 214 -18.88 3.51 26.53
N LYS A 215 -20.19 3.78 26.50
CA LYS A 215 -21.16 3.14 27.40
C LYS A 215 -21.22 1.62 27.24
N ARG A 216 -20.83 1.11 26.07
CA ARG A 216 -20.76 -0.32 25.74
C ARG A 216 -19.39 -0.94 25.92
N GLU A 217 -18.41 -0.15 26.36
CA GLU A 217 -17.02 -0.57 26.54
C GLU A 217 -16.45 -1.15 25.24
N PHE A 218 -16.84 -0.59 24.09
CA PHE A 218 -16.25 -0.97 22.81
C PHE A 218 -14.86 -0.38 22.65
N GLU A 219 -13.95 -1.19 22.10
CA GLU A 219 -12.67 -0.72 21.63
C GLU A 219 -12.89 0.09 20.36
N VAL A 220 -12.69 1.41 20.44
CA VAL A 220 -12.87 2.32 19.31
C VAL A 220 -11.49 2.75 18.85
N HIS A 221 -11.26 2.71 17.53
CA HIS A 221 -10.02 3.12 16.91
C HIS A 221 -9.61 4.52 17.38
N ASP A 222 -8.38 4.66 17.88
CA ASP A 222 -7.89 5.90 18.52
C ASP A 222 -8.04 7.11 17.60
N ALA A 223 -7.73 6.97 16.30
CA ALA A 223 -7.87 8.06 15.35
C ALA A 223 -9.32 8.58 15.19
N PHE A 224 -10.34 7.73 15.37
CA PHE A 224 -11.73 8.18 15.39
C PHE A 224 -12.02 8.97 16.68
N ARG A 225 -11.52 8.51 17.83
CA ARG A 225 -11.66 9.24 19.11
C ARG A 225 -11.02 10.61 19.03
N ASP A 226 -9.78 10.66 18.55
CA ASP A 226 -9.00 11.90 18.40
C ASP A 226 -9.69 12.87 17.44
N ALA A 227 -10.18 12.36 16.30
CA ALA A 227 -10.93 13.16 15.35
C ALA A 227 -12.22 13.73 15.97
N VAL A 228 -13.01 12.92 16.68
CA VAL A 228 -14.23 13.39 17.35
C VAL A 228 -13.88 14.48 18.37
N LEU A 229 -12.88 14.26 19.22
CA LEU A 229 -12.43 15.25 20.21
C LEU A 229 -11.95 16.55 19.55
N LEU A 230 -11.28 16.44 18.41
CA LEU A 230 -10.80 17.57 17.64
C LEU A 230 -11.93 18.41 17.05
N PHE A 231 -12.99 17.78 16.52
CA PHE A 231 -14.05 18.45 15.76
C PHE A 231 -15.30 18.80 16.57
N ASP A 232 -15.58 18.16 17.71
CA ASP A 232 -16.79 18.40 18.52
C ASP A 232 -16.77 19.75 19.27
N GLY A 233 -15.74 20.58 19.08
CA GLY A 233 -15.71 22.00 19.45
C GLY A 233 -15.71 22.29 20.96
N THR A 234 -15.73 21.27 21.82
CA THR A 234 -15.58 21.41 23.27
C THR A 234 -14.18 21.86 23.67
N GLY A 235 -13.18 21.70 22.79
CA GLY A 235 -11.90 22.38 22.85
C GLY A 235 -11.89 23.65 22.00
N GLY A 236 -11.97 24.83 22.61
CA GLY A 236 -11.92 26.16 21.97
C GLY A 236 -10.64 26.50 21.16
N GLN A 237 -9.85 25.50 20.77
CA GLN A 237 -8.63 25.61 19.95
C GLN A 237 -8.70 24.83 18.62
N ALA A 238 -9.84 24.23 18.27
CA ALA A 238 -9.99 23.38 17.07
C ALA A 238 -9.59 24.05 15.73
N LYS A 239 -9.64 25.38 15.61
CA LYS A 239 -9.19 26.07 14.39
C LYS A 239 -7.68 26.01 14.12
N ALA A 240 -6.85 25.76 15.13
CA ALA A 240 -5.39 25.64 14.95
C ALA A 240 -4.96 24.19 14.63
N ALA A 241 -5.67 23.18 15.15
CA ALA A 241 -5.27 21.78 15.03
C ALA A 241 -5.78 21.08 13.76
N VAL A 242 -6.76 21.65 13.04
CA VAL A 242 -7.08 21.24 11.65
C VAL A 242 -5.86 21.38 10.72
N GLN A 243 -4.93 22.27 11.06
CA GLN A 243 -3.69 22.45 10.32
C GLN A 243 -2.57 21.46 10.74
N ILE A 244 -2.76 20.73 11.85
CA ILE A 244 -1.74 19.83 12.45
C ILE A 244 -2.02 18.35 12.10
N TYR A 245 -3.29 17.93 11.99
CA TYR A 245 -3.65 16.55 11.59
C TYR A 245 -3.74 16.32 10.08
N SER A 246 -3.65 17.39 9.27
CA SER A 246 -3.21 17.26 7.89
C SER A 246 -1.70 17.09 7.96
N TRP A 247 -1.17 15.87 7.91
CA TRP A 247 0.25 15.62 7.66
C TRP A 247 0.70 16.37 6.39
N PRO A 248 1.28 17.59 6.48
CA PRO A 248 1.52 18.40 5.30
C PRO A 248 2.82 17.98 4.60
N GLY A 249 3.62 17.12 5.21
CA GLY A 249 4.85 16.59 4.63
C GLY A 249 4.53 15.51 3.61
N ILE A 250 4.24 14.29 4.09
CA ILE A 250 4.07 13.12 3.20
C ILE A 250 2.86 13.25 2.28
N ALA A 251 1.69 13.69 2.77
CA ALA A 251 0.52 13.82 1.91
C ALA A 251 0.71 14.93 0.87
N ALA A 252 1.30 16.08 1.23
CA ALA A 252 1.59 17.11 0.24
C ALA A 252 2.76 16.74 -0.68
N GLU A 253 3.73 15.96 -0.22
CA GLU A 253 4.78 15.38 -1.07
C GLU A 253 4.21 14.36 -2.05
N GLN A 254 3.25 13.54 -1.62
CA GLN A 254 2.55 12.59 -2.47
C GLN A 254 1.65 13.31 -3.48
N GLU A 255 0.88 14.31 -3.04
CA GLU A 255 0.09 15.22 -3.88
C GLU A 255 1.00 15.91 -4.90
N LYS A 256 2.14 16.45 -4.46
CA LYS A 256 3.15 17.08 -5.32
C LYS A 256 3.79 16.08 -6.28
N ALA A 257 4.10 14.87 -5.83
CA ALA A 257 4.65 13.81 -6.67
C ALA A 257 3.63 13.36 -7.73
N ARG A 258 2.34 13.30 -7.36
CA ARG A 258 1.21 13.00 -8.25
C ARG A 258 1.05 14.09 -9.32
N ARG A 259 1.03 15.37 -8.93
CA ARG A 259 1.05 16.53 -9.85
C ARG A 259 2.28 16.53 -10.75
N ASN A 260 3.46 16.26 -10.20
CA ASN A 260 4.71 16.16 -10.95
C ASN A 260 4.71 14.99 -11.93
N ALA A 261 3.92 13.95 -11.67
CA ALA A 261 3.71 12.86 -12.62
C ALA A 261 2.58 13.16 -13.63
N GLY A 262 1.98 14.35 -13.56
CA GLY A 262 0.88 14.77 -14.43
C GLY A 262 -0.41 14.03 -14.17
N ARG A 263 -0.66 13.59 -12.93
CA ARG A 263 -1.93 12.97 -12.53
C ARG A 263 -2.72 13.97 -11.69
N TYR A 264 -3.99 14.14 -11.99
CA TYR A 264 -4.89 15.10 -11.32
C TYR A 264 -6.15 14.39 -10.85
N GLN A 265 -6.60 14.67 -9.62
CA GLN A 265 -7.94 14.27 -9.22
C GLN A 265 -8.98 15.14 -9.93
N ILE A 266 -10.21 14.67 -10.09
CA ILE A 266 -11.23 15.44 -10.83
C ILE A 266 -11.54 16.78 -10.13
N GLY A 267 -11.68 16.77 -8.81
CA GLY A 267 -11.86 17.99 -8.02
C GLY A 267 -10.70 18.97 -8.19
N GLU A 268 -9.47 18.48 -8.11
CA GLU A 268 -8.27 19.28 -8.28
C GLU A 268 -8.12 19.82 -9.71
N ALA A 269 -8.43 19.02 -10.73
CA ALA A 269 -8.40 19.45 -12.12
C ALA A 269 -9.37 20.63 -12.34
N ALA A 270 -10.56 20.57 -11.73
CA ALA A 270 -11.52 21.66 -11.76
C ALA A 270 -11.01 22.92 -11.03
N GLU A 271 -10.35 22.76 -9.88
CA GLU A 271 -9.73 23.89 -9.15
C GLU A 271 -8.61 24.56 -9.97
N GLN A 272 -7.79 23.78 -10.69
CA GLN A 272 -6.74 24.32 -11.57
C GLN A 272 -7.36 25.12 -12.74
N LEU A 273 -8.48 24.65 -13.29
CA LEU A 273 -9.20 25.34 -14.35
C LEU A 273 -9.86 26.63 -13.84
N GLU A 274 -10.36 26.65 -12.61
CA GLU A 274 -10.83 27.89 -11.99
C GLU A 274 -9.71 28.89 -11.80
N LEU A 275 -8.58 28.44 -11.25
CA LEU A 275 -7.44 29.29 -10.97
C LEU A 275 -6.84 29.91 -12.24
N HIS A 276 -6.75 29.15 -13.32
CA HIS A 276 -6.00 29.56 -14.52
C HIS A 276 -6.86 29.97 -15.72
N ALA A 277 -8.07 29.42 -15.85
CA ALA A 277 -8.98 29.72 -16.94
C ALA A 277 -10.21 30.54 -16.50
N GLY A 278 -10.45 30.70 -15.20
CA GLY A 278 -11.60 31.44 -14.67
C GLY A 278 -12.94 30.70 -14.81
N GLU A 279 -12.91 29.40 -15.09
CA GLU A 279 -14.11 28.56 -15.13
C GLU A 279 -14.49 28.12 -13.72
N ARG A 280 -15.78 28.19 -13.33
CA ARG A 280 -16.18 27.83 -11.97
C ARG A 280 -15.90 26.35 -11.68
N ALA A 281 -15.20 26.05 -10.58
CA ALA A 281 -14.80 24.69 -10.22
C ALA A 281 -16.00 23.73 -10.17
N ASP A 282 -17.10 24.10 -9.51
CA ASP A 282 -18.32 23.26 -9.43
C ASP A 282 -18.84 22.82 -10.81
N THR A 283 -18.77 23.73 -11.79
CA THR A 283 -19.22 23.44 -13.17
C THR A 283 -18.24 22.53 -13.91
N MET A 284 -16.94 22.67 -13.64
CA MET A 284 -15.93 21.80 -14.23
C MET A 284 -15.92 20.41 -13.59
N ILE A 285 -16.14 20.30 -12.27
CA ILE A 285 -16.38 19.01 -11.60
C ILE A 285 -17.54 18.30 -12.29
N ASP A 286 -18.66 19.00 -12.50
CA ASP A 286 -19.83 18.41 -13.15
C ASP A 286 -19.56 17.87 -14.55
N LYS A 287 -18.78 18.60 -15.34
CA LYS A 287 -18.45 18.19 -16.71
C LYS A 287 -17.42 17.06 -16.75
N LEU A 288 -16.36 17.15 -15.95
CA LEU A 288 -15.28 16.18 -15.91
C LEU A 288 -15.78 14.84 -15.36
N SER A 289 -16.53 14.85 -14.27
CA SER A 289 -17.08 13.64 -13.68
C SER A 289 -18.15 13.01 -14.58
N LYS A 290 -19.00 13.81 -15.25
CA LYS A 290 -19.89 13.27 -16.29
C LYS A 290 -19.10 12.61 -17.43
N ALA A 291 -18.03 13.25 -17.91
CA ALA A 291 -17.19 12.71 -18.97
C ALA A 291 -16.48 11.42 -18.56
N ALA A 292 -16.00 11.34 -17.31
CA ALA A 292 -15.40 10.14 -16.75
C ALA A 292 -16.41 8.99 -16.70
N PHE A 293 -17.62 9.26 -16.20
CA PHE A 293 -18.71 8.28 -16.15
C PHE A 293 -19.12 7.75 -17.52
N GLU A 294 -19.21 8.62 -18.52
CA GLU A 294 -19.55 8.26 -19.91
C GLU A 294 -18.39 7.53 -20.64
N GLY A 295 -17.19 7.52 -20.06
CA GLY A 295 -15.97 6.96 -20.65
C GLY A 295 -15.31 7.85 -21.70
N ASN A 296 -15.72 9.12 -21.77
CA ASN A 296 -15.15 10.15 -22.65
C ASN A 296 -13.86 10.76 -22.08
N LEU A 297 -13.68 10.70 -20.76
CA LEU A 297 -12.45 11.06 -20.07
C LEU A 297 -11.85 9.80 -19.41
N PRO A 298 -10.69 9.30 -19.85
CA PRO A 298 -10.00 8.21 -19.17
C PRO A 298 -9.65 8.61 -17.73
N VAL A 299 -10.12 7.79 -16.78
CA VAL A 299 -9.78 7.90 -15.37
C VAL A 299 -9.12 6.62 -14.88
N HIS A 300 -8.37 6.74 -13.79
CA HIS A 300 -7.53 5.70 -13.24
C HIS A 300 -7.67 5.65 -11.73
N LEU A 301 -7.51 4.46 -11.16
CA LEU A 301 -7.37 4.32 -9.71
C LEU A 301 -6.03 4.92 -9.24
N PRO A 302 -5.94 5.38 -7.99
CA PRO A 302 -4.71 5.95 -7.44
C PRO A 302 -3.49 5.07 -7.69
N GLY A 303 -2.49 5.62 -8.40
CA GLY A 303 -1.24 4.91 -8.71
C GLY A 303 -1.32 3.83 -9.80
N GLU A 304 -2.49 3.59 -10.39
CA GLU A 304 -2.64 2.66 -11.52
C GLU A 304 -2.51 3.36 -12.88
N LYS A 305 -2.05 2.61 -13.88
CA LYS A 305 -2.07 3.03 -15.29
C LYS A 305 -3.20 2.37 -16.08
N ALA A 306 -3.86 1.37 -15.50
CA ALA A 306 -4.99 0.72 -16.13
C ALA A 306 -6.17 1.70 -16.13
N ARG A 307 -6.86 1.81 -17.27
CA ARG A 307 -8.06 2.64 -17.37
C ARG A 307 -9.16 2.01 -16.51
N HIS A 308 -9.74 2.81 -15.63
CA HIS A 308 -10.98 2.46 -14.95
C HIS A 308 -12.14 2.70 -15.93
N ALA A 309 -12.96 1.66 -16.16
CA ALA A 309 -14.08 1.74 -17.07
C ALA A 309 -15.38 1.54 -16.29
N TYR A 310 -16.23 2.57 -16.31
CA TYR A 310 -17.56 2.48 -15.73
C TYR A 310 -18.45 1.55 -16.56
N PRO A 311 -19.27 0.71 -15.92
CA PRO A 311 -20.23 -0.12 -16.64
C PRO A 311 -21.29 0.78 -17.31
N GLN A 312 -21.18 0.97 -18.62
CA GLN A 312 -22.08 1.83 -19.43
C GLN A 312 -23.57 1.48 -19.32
N ASN A 313 -23.91 0.30 -18.79
CA ASN A 313 -25.29 -0.14 -18.69
C ASN A 313 -26.01 0.23 -17.39
N GLY A 314 -25.36 0.94 -16.43
CA GLY A 314 -26.00 1.34 -15.17
C GLY A 314 -26.55 0.18 -14.31
N MET A 315 -26.32 -1.06 -14.73
CA MET A 315 -26.75 -2.28 -14.06
C MET A 315 -25.54 -2.94 -13.44
N VAL A 316 -25.16 -2.47 -12.25
CA VAL A 316 -24.57 -3.39 -11.28
C VAL A 316 -25.69 -4.37 -10.92
N ARG A 317 -25.67 -5.57 -11.51
CA ARG A 317 -26.52 -6.67 -11.04
C ARG A 317 -26.02 -7.08 -9.67
N SER A 318 -26.45 -6.38 -8.63
CA SER A 318 -26.36 -6.93 -7.29
C SER A 318 -27.33 -8.11 -7.25
N ASN A 319 -26.80 -9.32 -7.02
CA ASN A 319 -27.60 -10.53 -6.83
C ASN A 319 -28.25 -10.53 -5.44
N VAL A 320 -28.85 -9.42 -5.02
CA VAL A 320 -29.60 -9.35 -3.76
C VAL A 320 -31.01 -9.81 -4.04
N SER A 321 -31.30 -11.03 -3.58
CA SER A 321 -32.62 -11.64 -3.51
C SER A 321 -33.68 -10.63 -3.07
N THR A 322 -34.59 -10.29 -3.99
CA THR A 322 -35.77 -9.46 -3.73
C THR A 322 -36.66 -10.16 -2.71
N LEU A 323 -36.69 -9.66 -1.47
CA LEU A 323 -37.78 -9.99 -0.53
C LEU A 323 -39.05 -9.24 -0.97
N PRO A 324 -40.24 -9.85 -0.81
CA PRO A 324 -41.49 -9.24 -1.23
C PRO A 324 -41.87 -8.11 -0.27
N GLY A 325 -41.71 -6.85 -0.72
CA GLY A 325 -42.17 -5.66 0.00
C GLY A 325 -41.15 -4.50 0.12
N GLY A 326 -39.96 -4.60 -0.46
CA GLY A 326 -38.89 -3.61 -0.27
C GLY A 326 -39.03 -2.35 -1.13
N ILE A 327 -39.18 -1.20 -0.48
CA ILE A 327 -38.96 0.13 -1.05
C ILE A 327 -37.59 0.14 -1.72
N SER A 328 -37.57 0.34 -3.03
CA SER A 328 -36.34 0.45 -3.80
C SER A 328 -35.78 1.87 -3.66
N TYR A 329 -34.65 2.00 -2.96
CA TYR A 329 -33.84 3.21 -3.00
C TYR A 329 -33.06 3.26 -4.32
N PHE A 330 -33.74 3.39 -5.46
CA PHE A 330 -33.09 3.92 -6.67
C PHE A 330 -33.17 5.44 -6.61
N ALA A 331 -32.25 6.03 -5.85
CA ALA A 331 -32.09 7.48 -5.77
C ALA A 331 -31.13 7.96 -6.86
N GLY A 332 -31.69 8.23 -8.05
CA GLY A 332 -31.18 9.26 -8.96
C GLY A 332 -30.10 8.85 -9.96
N THR A 333 -30.28 9.29 -11.19
CA THR A 333 -29.27 9.39 -12.27
C THR A 333 -28.19 10.43 -11.95
N ASP A 334 -27.72 10.49 -10.71
CA ASP A 334 -26.67 11.41 -10.32
C ASP A 334 -25.34 10.71 -10.51
N TRP A 335 -24.69 10.99 -11.64
CA TRP A 335 -23.36 10.44 -11.97
C TRP A 335 -22.33 10.78 -10.88
N ARG A 336 -22.59 11.77 -10.01
CA ARG A 336 -21.80 12.09 -8.80
C ARG A 336 -21.73 10.92 -7.81
N GLN A 337 -22.68 9.99 -7.83
CA GLN A 337 -22.63 8.79 -6.98
C GLN A 337 -21.66 7.73 -7.51
N HIS A 338 -21.27 7.82 -8.79
CA HIS A 338 -20.41 6.82 -9.43
C HIS A 338 -18.98 7.30 -9.59
N VAL A 339 -18.77 8.56 -9.98
CA VAL A 339 -17.43 9.13 -10.06
C VAL A 339 -17.02 9.67 -8.71
N ARG A 340 -15.97 9.06 -8.15
CA ARG A 340 -15.41 9.47 -6.88
C ARG A 340 -14.41 10.59 -7.13
N ASP A 341 -14.90 11.83 -7.11
CA ASP A 341 -14.13 13.04 -7.48
C ASP A 341 -12.78 13.21 -6.77
N PHE A 342 -12.61 12.55 -5.62
CA PHE A 342 -11.43 12.59 -4.74
C PHE A 342 -10.57 11.32 -4.76
N TYR A 343 -10.98 10.26 -5.46
CA TYR A 343 -10.20 9.02 -5.59
C TYR A 343 -9.69 8.82 -7.00
N GLU A 344 -10.43 9.22 -8.02
CA GLU A 344 -10.04 8.93 -9.39
C GLU A 344 -9.07 9.97 -9.95
N GLU A 345 -8.05 9.48 -10.64
CA GLU A 345 -7.00 10.28 -11.24
C GLU A 345 -7.16 10.30 -12.77
N ALA A 346 -7.15 11.49 -13.37
CA ALA A 346 -7.01 11.68 -14.81
C ALA A 346 -5.59 12.17 -15.12
N TYR A 347 -5.00 11.69 -16.22
CA TYR A 347 -3.68 12.16 -16.66
C TYR A 347 -3.80 13.50 -17.40
N TRP A 348 -2.76 14.32 -17.31
CA TRP A 348 -2.69 15.67 -17.87
C TRP A 348 -2.94 15.72 -19.38
N ASP A 349 -2.51 14.71 -20.12
CA ASP A 349 -2.68 14.58 -21.57
C ASP A 349 -4.11 14.20 -21.94
N ASP A 350 -4.72 13.26 -21.20
CA ASP A 350 -6.14 12.92 -21.33
C ASP A 350 -7.05 14.12 -21.01
N LEU A 351 -6.76 14.88 -19.95
CA LEU A 351 -7.46 16.12 -19.60
C LEU A 351 -7.33 17.17 -20.71
N ASN A 352 -6.12 17.38 -21.24
CA ASN A 352 -5.87 18.33 -22.31
C ASN A 352 -6.54 17.91 -23.63
N ALA A 353 -6.59 16.63 -23.94
CA ALA A 353 -7.30 16.10 -25.10
C ALA A 353 -8.82 16.34 -24.95
N TRP A 354 -9.37 16.02 -23.77
CA TRP A 354 -10.78 16.24 -23.48
C TRP A 354 -11.15 17.73 -23.55
N LEU A 355 -10.34 18.63 -23.00
CA LEU A 355 -10.53 20.08 -23.07
C LEU A 355 -10.51 20.59 -24.51
N ALA A 356 -9.58 20.11 -25.34
CA ALA A 356 -9.47 20.53 -26.74
C ALA A 356 -10.71 20.14 -27.56
N GLU A 357 -11.32 18.99 -27.26
CA GLU A 357 -12.50 18.49 -27.96
C GLU A 357 -13.81 19.11 -27.43
N ASN A 358 -13.95 19.28 -26.11
CA ASN A 358 -15.21 19.62 -25.46
C ASN A 358 -15.31 21.08 -25.00
N GLU A 359 -14.18 21.71 -24.69
CA GLU A 359 -14.12 23.09 -24.19
C GLU A 359 -13.06 23.92 -24.95
N PRO A 360 -13.17 24.07 -26.29
CA PRO A 360 -12.15 24.74 -27.11
C PRO A 360 -11.96 26.24 -26.79
N ARG A 361 -12.82 26.81 -25.95
CA ARG A 361 -12.70 28.19 -25.43
C ARG A 361 -11.69 28.32 -24.29
N ILE A 362 -11.27 27.21 -23.68
CA ILE A 362 -10.29 27.17 -22.60
C ILE A 362 -8.90 27.03 -23.24
N ASP A 363 -8.17 28.13 -23.33
CA ASP A 363 -6.81 28.15 -23.91
C ASP A 363 -5.74 27.55 -22.98
N TRP A 364 -6.03 27.51 -21.67
CA TRP A 364 -5.11 26.97 -20.68
C TRP A 364 -5.03 25.43 -20.74
N LYS A 365 -3.83 24.89 -20.53
CA LYS A 365 -3.55 23.45 -20.58
C LYS A 365 -2.83 23.01 -19.30
N PHE A 366 -3.17 21.81 -18.84
CA PHE A 366 -2.44 21.15 -17.76
C PHE A 366 -0.97 20.95 -18.17
N PRO A 367 0.00 21.30 -17.31
CA PRO A 367 1.42 21.20 -17.64
C PRO A 367 1.84 19.75 -17.81
N ALA A 368 2.68 19.49 -18.82
CA ALA A 368 3.31 18.19 -18.99
C ALA A 368 4.27 17.91 -17.82
N PRO A 369 4.33 16.66 -17.31
CA PRO A 369 5.27 16.30 -16.27
C PRO A 369 6.71 16.48 -16.79
N PRO A 370 7.66 16.92 -15.94
CA PRO A 370 9.06 17.02 -16.33
C PRO A 370 9.54 15.67 -16.86
N ARG A 371 10.06 15.67 -18.09
CA ARG A 371 10.65 14.46 -18.69
C ARG A 371 11.77 13.99 -17.76
N SER A 372 11.68 12.76 -17.28
CA SER A 372 12.77 12.13 -16.51
C SER A 372 14.00 12.06 -17.42
N VAL A 373 14.98 12.92 -17.14
CA VAL A 373 16.21 13.07 -17.94
C VAL A 373 17.02 11.75 -18.01
N ASP A 374 16.72 10.81 -17.12
CA ASP A 374 17.41 9.52 -17.01
C ASP A 374 17.05 8.51 -18.11
N SER A 375 15.99 8.75 -18.90
CA SER A 375 15.56 7.82 -19.96
C SER A 375 16.19 8.09 -21.34
N GLU A 376 16.84 9.24 -21.54
CA GLU A 376 17.42 9.62 -22.86
C GLU A 376 18.91 9.26 -23.03
N ARG A 377 19.56 8.64 -22.03
CA ARG A 377 21.02 8.43 -22.04
C ARG A 377 21.52 7.08 -22.57
N LYS A 378 20.77 6.36 -23.41
CA LYS A 378 21.20 5.02 -23.88
C LYS A 378 21.59 4.85 -25.34
N ASP A 379 21.36 5.79 -26.25
CA ASP A 379 21.59 5.51 -27.69
C ASP A 379 22.34 6.58 -28.50
N ASP A 380 23.13 7.47 -27.88
CA ASP A 380 24.00 8.39 -28.64
C ASP A 380 25.43 7.84 -28.82
N VAL A 381 25.57 6.92 -29.77
CA VAL A 381 26.83 6.69 -30.49
C VAL A 381 26.88 7.68 -31.66
N PRO A 382 27.90 8.56 -31.76
CA PRO A 382 27.97 9.55 -32.83
C PRO A 382 28.48 8.91 -34.13
N GLY A 383 27.60 8.79 -35.13
CA GLY A 383 27.96 8.52 -36.52
C GLY A 383 27.66 9.75 -37.41
N PRO A 384 28.56 10.16 -38.31
CA PRO A 384 28.41 11.43 -39.03
C PRO A 384 27.64 11.28 -40.36
N THR A 385 26.73 12.26 -40.62
CA THR A 385 26.32 12.87 -41.91
C THR A 385 25.98 11.94 -43.10
N ASP A 386 24.89 12.07 -43.87
CA ASP A 386 24.17 13.24 -44.38
C ASP A 386 22.86 12.83 -45.12
N SER A 387 21.96 13.80 -45.30
CA SER A 387 20.94 13.94 -46.38
C SER A 387 19.57 13.23 -46.33
N LYS A 388 18.53 14.08 -46.17
CA LYS A 388 17.18 14.10 -46.82
C LYS A 388 16.64 12.78 -47.40
N THR A 389 15.44 12.37 -46.94
CA THR A 389 14.25 12.05 -47.76
C THR A 389 13.06 11.65 -46.87
N GLN A 390 11.98 12.44 -46.99
CA GLN A 390 10.55 12.05 -47.01
C GLN A 390 10.05 10.94 -46.07
N ALA A 391 9.22 11.35 -45.11
CA ALA A 391 8.50 10.49 -44.18
C ALA A 391 7.52 9.53 -44.89
N PRO A 392 7.59 8.21 -44.59
CA PRO A 392 6.43 7.35 -44.62
C PRO A 392 5.93 7.11 -43.19
N ALA A 393 4.61 6.98 -43.07
CA ALA A 393 3.91 6.66 -41.83
C ALA A 393 4.55 5.45 -41.11
N LEU A 394 4.97 5.67 -39.86
CA LEU A 394 5.46 4.62 -38.98
C LEU A 394 4.30 3.70 -38.61
N ALA A 395 4.21 2.56 -39.29
CA ALA A 395 3.48 1.42 -38.79
C ALA A 395 4.17 0.96 -37.51
N VAL A 396 3.49 1.10 -36.37
CA VAL A 396 3.93 0.59 -35.07
C VAL A 396 4.00 -0.94 -35.19
N LEU A 397 5.21 -1.47 -35.37
CA LEU A 397 5.48 -2.90 -35.28
C LEU A 397 5.38 -3.28 -33.79
N VAL A 398 4.17 -3.62 -33.35
CA VAL A 398 3.95 -4.21 -32.04
C VAL A 398 4.61 -5.59 -32.06
N HIS A 399 5.82 -5.69 -31.52
CA HIS A 399 6.39 -6.97 -31.15
C HIS A 399 5.53 -7.53 -30.01
N SER A 400 4.53 -8.34 -30.36
CA SER A 400 3.85 -9.21 -29.41
C SER A 400 4.93 -10.08 -28.76
N ILE A 401 5.27 -9.74 -27.53
CA ILE A 401 6.23 -10.49 -26.72
C ILE A 401 5.62 -11.88 -26.59
N HIS A 402 6.29 -12.84 -27.22
CA HIS A 402 6.01 -14.28 -27.17
C HIS A 402 5.26 -14.65 -25.89
N GLU A 403 4.09 -15.29 -26.04
CA GLU A 403 3.32 -15.86 -24.93
C GLU A 403 4.31 -16.50 -23.95
N ARG A 404 4.45 -15.89 -22.75
CA ARG A 404 5.31 -16.42 -21.70
C ARG A 404 4.70 -17.73 -21.26
N ARG A 405 5.11 -18.82 -21.90
CA ARG A 405 4.72 -20.19 -21.52
C ARG A 405 5.27 -20.42 -20.13
N ASP A 406 4.40 -20.92 -19.25
CA ASP A 406 4.82 -21.29 -17.91
C ASP A 406 5.81 -22.45 -18.05
N ILE A 407 6.91 -22.42 -17.30
CA ILE A 407 7.96 -23.44 -17.36
C ILE A 407 7.46 -24.86 -17.10
N LEU A 408 6.30 -25.01 -16.44
CA LEU A 408 5.64 -26.30 -16.21
C LEU A 408 4.87 -26.82 -17.44
N ASP A 409 4.63 -25.97 -18.44
CA ASP A 409 3.77 -26.31 -19.57
C ASP A 409 4.29 -27.50 -20.39
N PRO A 410 5.60 -27.61 -20.73
CA PRO A 410 6.14 -28.76 -21.45
C PRO A 410 6.04 -30.07 -20.67
N ALA A 411 6.33 -30.04 -19.35
CA ALA A 411 6.25 -31.22 -18.49
C ALA A 411 4.79 -31.69 -18.33
N LEU A 412 3.84 -30.75 -18.26
CA LEU A 412 2.41 -31.04 -18.26
C LEU A 412 1.95 -31.71 -19.56
N ASP A 413 2.39 -31.21 -20.71
CA ASP A 413 2.05 -31.81 -22.01
C ASP A 413 2.60 -33.24 -22.14
N LYS A 414 3.83 -33.48 -21.67
CA LYS A 414 4.43 -34.81 -21.63
C LYS A 414 3.64 -35.76 -20.71
N ALA A 415 3.29 -35.31 -19.51
CA ALA A 415 2.53 -36.11 -18.56
C ALA A 415 1.10 -36.42 -19.04
N ILE A 416 0.44 -35.49 -19.73
CA ILE A 416 -0.86 -35.74 -20.38
C ILE A 416 -0.70 -36.79 -21.49
N GLY A 417 0.38 -36.71 -22.27
CA GLY A 417 0.70 -37.71 -23.29
C GLY A 417 0.88 -39.12 -22.72
N ILE A 418 1.60 -39.24 -21.59
CA ILE A 418 1.81 -40.51 -20.87
C ILE A 418 0.49 -41.03 -20.27
N ALA A 419 -0.30 -40.13 -19.66
CA ALA A 419 -1.56 -40.49 -19.01
C ALA A 419 -2.70 -40.82 -20.01
N GLY A 420 -2.61 -40.36 -21.25
CA GLY A 420 -3.63 -40.53 -22.29
C GLY A 420 -4.97 -39.86 -21.97
N SER A 421 -5.06 -39.05 -20.90
CA SER A 421 -6.28 -38.41 -20.43
C SER A 421 -5.97 -37.09 -19.71
N HIS A 422 -6.98 -36.24 -19.56
CA HIS A 422 -6.90 -35.01 -18.77
C HIS A 422 -7.36 -35.23 -17.31
N ASP A 423 -7.48 -36.49 -16.86
CA ASP A 423 -7.82 -36.77 -15.48
C ASP A 423 -6.69 -36.34 -14.55
N THR A 424 -7.04 -35.59 -13.50
CA THR A 424 -6.06 -34.99 -12.61
C THR A 424 -5.26 -36.06 -11.85
N ALA A 425 -5.87 -37.18 -11.47
CA ALA A 425 -5.16 -38.23 -10.75
C ALA A 425 -4.16 -38.97 -11.66
N ALA A 426 -4.57 -39.33 -12.88
CA ALA A 426 -3.70 -39.96 -13.86
C ALA A 426 -2.50 -39.06 -14.25
N VAL A 427 -2.75 -37.78 -14.54
CA VAL A 427 -1.68 -36.82 -14.89
C VAL A 427 -0.74 -36.58 -13.72
N PHE A 428 -1.24 -36.52 -12.48
CA PHE A 428 -0.39 -36.35 -11.30
C PHE A 428 0.54 -37.54 -11.08
N LEU A 429 0.08 -38.77 -11.30
CA LEU A 429 0.93 -39.96 -11.22
C LEU A 429 2.04 -39.95 -12.29
N ALA A 430 1.72 -39.52 -13.51
CA ALA A 430 2.72 -39.36 -14.58
C ALA A 430 3.73 -38.24 -14.27
N LEU A 431 3.31 -37.10 -13.73
CA LEU A 431 4.23 -36.05 -13.29
C LEU A 431 5.12 -36.52 -12.13
N ARG A 432 4.60 -37.36 -11.23
CA ARG A 432 5.38 -37.93 -10.13
C ARG A 432 6.49 -38.84 -10.65
N SER A 433 6.25 -39.65 -11.68
CA SER A 433 7.32 -40.44 -12.30
C SER A 433 8.37 -39.56 -12.98
N LEU A 434 7.96 -38.51 -13.71
CA LEU A 434 8.90 -37.56 -14.32
C LEU A 434 9.74 -36.81 -13.27
N ALA A 435 9.14 -36.46 -12.13
CA ALA A 435 9.84 -35.83 -11.04
C ALA A 435 10.88 -36.76 -10.40
N LEU A 436 10.56 -38.06 -10.23
CA LEU A 436 11.51 -39.06 -9.72
C LEU A 436 12.67 -39.35 -10.69
N GLU A 437 12.46 -39.11 -11.99
CA GLU A 437 13.51 -39.16 -13.02
C GLU A 437 14.35 -37.87 -13.10
N GLU A 438 14.08 -36.90 -12.21
CA GLU A 438 14.76 -35.59 -12.15
C GLU A 438 14.70 -34.80 -13.49
N GLU A 439 13.63 -34.99 -14.27
CA GLU A 439 13.44 -34.24 -15.50
C GLU A 439 13.08 -32.78 -15.20
N GLN A 440 13.81 -31.83 -15.80
CA GLN A 440 13.52 -30.40 -15.64
C GLN A 440 12.05 -30.11 -16.01
N PRO A 441 11.30 -29.34 -15.19
CA PRO A 441 11.76 -28.45 -14.11
C PRO A 441 11.72 -29.03 -12.68
N PHE A 442 11.53 -30.35 -12.51
CA PHE A 442 11.41 -30.96 -11.19
C PHE A 442 12.77 -31.17 -10.51
N THR A 443 12.79 -31.18 -9.17
CA THR A 443 14.00 -31.30 -8.35
C THR A 443 14.21 -32.68 -7.72
N GLY A 444 13.39 -33.68 -8.06
CA GLY A 444 13.48 -35.03 -7.47
C GLY A 444 12.87 -35.18 -6.07
N SER A 445 12.59 -34.08 -5.36
CA SER A 445 12.04 -34.10 -4.01
C SER A 445 10.50 -34.07 -3.99
N LEU A 446 9.93 -34.83 -3.05
CA LEU A 446 8.50 -34.89 -2.78
C LEU A 446 8.26 -34.40 -1.35
N GLU A 447 7.48 -33.34 -1.18
CA GLU A 447 7.10 -32.82 0.14
C GLU A 447 5.59 -32.92 0.32
N LYS A 448 5.13 -33.70 1.31
CA LYS A 448 3.71 -33.79 1.71
C LYS A 448 2.75 -33.97 0.52
N ASP A 449 3.05 -34.92 -0.36
CA ASP A 449 2.30 -35.21 -1.60
C ASP A 449 2.26 -34.08 -2.64
N ALA A 450 3.14 -33.08 -2.56
CA ALA A 450 3.37 -32.09 -3.60
C ALA A 450 4.70 -32.34 -4.34
N LEU A 451 4.73 -32.01 -5.62
CA LEU A 451 5.94 -32.12 -6.46
C LEU A 451 6.75 -30.83 -6.35
N CYS A 452 8.02 -30.92 -5.96
CA CYS A 452 8.93 -29.77 -5.94
C CYS A 452 9.47 -29.49 -7.34
N TYR A 453 9.39 -28.24 -7.78
CA TYR A 453 9.95 -27.76 -9.05
C TYR A 453 10.58 -26.38 -8.88
N THR A 454 11.49 -26.03 -9.78
CA THR A 454 12.17 -24.72 -9.77
C THR A 454 11.49 -23.79 -10.77
N ASP A 455 11.11 -22.58 -10.35
CA ASP A 455 10.47 -21.59 -11.22
C ASP A 455 11.46 -20.85 -12.15
N SER A 456 10.96 -20.00 -13.06
CA SER A 456 11.82 -19.25 -14.00
C SER A 456 12.82 -18.30 -13.31
N ASN A 457 12.64 -18.03 -12.02
CA ASN A 457 13.52 -17.19 -11.21
C ASN A 457 14.43 -18.05 -10.30
N ASN A 458 14.53 -19.35 -10.57
CA ASN A 458 15.26 -20.32 -9.76
C ASN A 458 14.75 -20.51 -8.32
N ASN A 459 13.49 -20.15 -8.02
CA ASN A 459 12.92 -20.39 -6.70
C ASN A 459 12.23 -21.74 -6.62
N PRO A 460 12.42 -22.52 -5.54
CA PRO A 460 11.70 -23.77 -5.34
C PRO A 460 10.21 -23.48 -5.07
N LYS A 461 9.33 -24.19 -5.78
CA LYS A 461 7.88 -24.16 -5.61
C LYS A 461 7.30 -25.56 -5.51
N LEU A 462 6.15 -25.64 -4.85
CA LEU A 462 5.39 -26.87 -4.68
C LEU A 462 4.19 -26.89 -5.64
N LEU A 463 4.05 -27.97 -6.39
CA LEU A 463 2.88 -28.24 -7.23
C LEU A 463 1.96 -29.24 -6.52
N SER A 464 0.93 -28.72 -5.85
CA SER A 464 -0.10 -29.53 -5.21
C SER A 464 -1.12 -30.08 -6.24
N LYS A 465 -1.85 -31.13 -5.86
CA LYS A 465 -2.89 -31.74 -6.71
C LYS A 465 -4.03 -30.77 -7.06
N ASP A 466 -4.41 -29.87 -6.14
CA ASP A 466 -5.42 -28.84 -6.40
C ASP A 466 -4.92 -27.78 -7.40
N ALA A 467 -3.66 -27.35 -7.25
CA ALA A 467 -3.03 -26.43 -8.21
C ALA A 467 -2.95 -27.04 -9.62
N LEU A 468 -2.64 -28.34 -9.72
CA LEU A 468 -2.67 -29.08 -10.97
C LEU A 468 -4.08 -29.11 -11.57
N SER A 469 -5.12 -29.42 -10.78
CA SER A 469 -6.50 -29.48 -11.27
C SER A 469 -6.95 -28.14 -11.87
N LYS A 470 -6.64 -27.03 -11.20
CA LYS A 470 -6.92 -25.66 -11.69
C LYS A 470 -6.20 -25.38 -13.02
N ARG A 471 -4.94 -25.79 -13.17
CA ARG A 471 -4.16 -25.63 -14.41
C ARG A 471 -4.75 -26.45 -15.56
N LEU A 472 -5.13 -27.70 -15.33
CA LEU A 472 -5.74 -28.57 -16.34
C LEU A 472 -7.10 -28.02 -16.82
N LYS A 473 -7.95 -27.50 -15.92
CA LYS A 473 -9.23 -26.86 -16.29
C LYS A 473 -9.06 -25.64 -17.18
N ARG A 474 -8.05 -24.79 -16.90
CA ARG A 474 -7.73 -23.61 -17.73
C ARG A 474 -7.24 -24.00 -19.14
N ARG A 475 -6.57 -25.14 -19.27
CA ARG A 475 -6.11 -25.66 -20.57
C ARG A 475 -7.24 -26.29 -21.37
N GLY A 476 -8.13 -27.04 -20.73
CA GLY A 476 -9.29 -27.65 -21.39
C GLY A 476 -10.26 -26.63 -21.99
N THR A 477 -10.40 -25.46 -21.36
CA THR A 477 -11.29 -24.38 -21.82
C THR A 477 -10.77 -23.60 -23.03
N LYS A 478 -9.45 -23.60 -23.29
CA LYS A 478 -8.85 -22.88 -24.43
C LYS A 478 -8.77 -23.68 -25.73
N ARG A 479 -9.10 -24.98 -25.72
CA ARG A 479 -9.03 -25.87 -26.90
C ARG A 479 -10.36 -26.09 -27.63
N HIS A 480 -11.38 -25.31 -27.28
CA HIS A 480 -12.63 -25.14 -28.04
C HIS A 480 -12.68 -23.70 -28.57
#